data_AF-A0A843GWQ7-F1
#
_entry.id   AF-A0A843GWQ7-F1
#
_cell.length_a   1.000
_cell.length_b   1.000
_cell.length_c   1.000
_cell.angle_alpha   90.00
_cell.angle_beta   90.00
_cell.angle_gamma   90.00
#
_symmetry.space_group_name_H-M   'P 1'
#
loop_
_entity.id
_entity.type
_entity.pdbx_description
1 polymer ?
#
loop_
_entity_poly.entity_id
_entity_poly.type
_entity_poly.pdbx_seq_one_letter_code
_entity_poly.pdbx_strand_id
1 'polypeptide(L)'
;MLYDILKVGVIDKKNPRGTEENILQKINLPLCNLILEKRGLEKLIGTYIDKLPACINEKDNRLHAHFNQLGAGTGRFSSSDPNLQNIPSHNKEIRLLFKAADGYTLVGADFSQ
;
A
#
# COMPACT_ATOMS: atom_id res chain seq x y z
N MET A 1 20.43 15.57 0.62
CA MET A 1 21.28 14.46 0.07
C MET A 1 21.19 14.36 -1.45
N LEU A 2 20.07 13.95 -2.06
CA LEU A 2 19.95 13.85 -3.53
C LEU A 2 20.24 15.18 -4.24
N TYR A 3 19.61 16.27 -3.79
CA TYR A 3 19.76 17.58 -4.42
C TYR A 3 21.00 18.34 -3.93
N ASP A 4 21.31 18.28 -2.64
CA ASP A 4 22.38 19.12 -2.07
C ASP A 4 23.77 18.50 -2.18
N ILE A 5 23.88 17.16 -2.11
CA ILE A 5 25.17 16.44 -2.13
C ILE A 5 25.42 15.88 -3.52
N LEU A 6 24.47 15.13 -4.07
CA LEU A 6 24.59 14.53 -5.40
C LEU A 6 24.24 15.51 -6.54
N LYS A 7 23.81 16.73 -6.21
CA LYS A 7 23.52 17.81 -7.17
C LYS A 7 22.61 17.40 -8.33
N VAL A 8 21.63 16.55 -8.04
CA VAL A 8 20.63 16.11 -9.04
C VAL A 8 19.79 17.30 -9.52
N GLY A 9 19.54 17.37 -10.82
CA GLY A 9 18.71 18.41 -11.44
C GLY A 9 17.24 18.33 -11.01
N VAL A 10 16.54 19.46 -11.12
CA VAL A 10 15.10 19.53 -10.84
C VAL A 10 14.32 18.85 -11.95
N ILE A 11 13.60 17.79 -11.63
CA ILE A 11 12.79 17.01 -12.58
C ILE A 11 11.35 17.55 -12.67
N ASP A 12 10.75 17.91 -11.55
CA ASP A 12 9.42 18.51 -11.49
C ASP A 12 9.52 19.95 -10.98
N LYS A 13 8.99 20.90 -11.75
CA LYS A 13 8.96 22.32 -11.37
C LYS A 13 7.99 22.60 -10.23
N LYS A 14 6.92 21.79 -10.10
CA LYS A 14 5.94 21.95 -9.01
C LYS A 14 6.46 21.43 -7.69
N ASN A 15 7.23 20.34 -7.73
CA ASN A 15 7.91 19.78 -6.57
C ASN A 15 9.44 19.70 -6.81
N PRO A 16 10.17 20.83 -6.67
CA PRO A 16 11.58 20.93 -7.08
C PRO A 16 12.52 19.96 -6.36
N ARG A 17 12.13 19.50 -5.17
CA ARG A 17 12.87 18.55 -4.34
C ARG A 17 12.08 17.27 -4.07
N GLY A 18 11.15 16.94 -4.97
CA GLY A 18 10.25 15.82 -4.79
C GLY A 18 10.99 14.49 -4.78
N THR A 19 10.63 13.61 -3.84
CA THR A 19 11.18 12.25 -3.78
C THR A 19 10.13 11.19 -4.06
N GLU A 20 9.06 11.57 -4.76
CA GLU A 20 7.99 10.65 -5.15
C GLU A 20 8.52 9.58 -6.12
N GLU A 21 7.83 8.46 -6.21
CA GLU A 21 8.24 7.31 -7.02
C GLU A 21 8.52 7.71 -8.49
N ASN A 22 7.61 8.45 -9.10
CA ASN A 22 7.75 8.95 -10.47
C ASN A 22 8.97 9.88 -10.67
N ILE A 23 9.39 10.60 -9.62
CA ILE A 23 10.55 11.50 -9.68
C ILE A 23 11.83 10.69 -9.51
N LEU A 24 11.87 9.79 -8.53
CA LEU A 24 13.04 8.94 -8.26
C LEU A 24 13.34 8.00 -9.44
N GLN A 25 12.33 7.44 -10.10
CA GLN A 25 12.50 6.64 -11.30
C GLN A 25 13.13 7.43 -12.46
N LYS A 26 12.78 8.72 -12.61
CA LYS A 26 13.37 9.60 -13.64
C LYS A 26 14.81 10.01 -13.34
N ILE A 27 15.17 10.14 -12.07
CA ILE A 27 16.55 10.43 -11.64
C ILE A 27 17.47 9.25 -11.96
N ASN A 28 16.96 8.02 -11.88
CA ASN A 28 17.62 6.78 -12.31
C ASN A 28 19.06 6.58 -11.78
N LEU A 29 19.29 6.88 -10.50
CA LEU A 29 20.53 6.57 -9.80
C LEU A 29 20.37 5.27 -8.98
N PRO A 30 21.45 4.49 -8.76
CA PRO A 30 21.38 3.26 -7.95
C PRO A 30 20.77 3.50 -6.55
N LEU A 31 21.09 4.65 -5.94
CA LEU A 31 20.52 5.07 -4.67
C LEU A 31 19.00 5.28 -4.74
N CYS A 32 18.47 5.81 -5.84
CA CYS A 32 17.04 6.02 -6.01
C CYS A 32 16.30 4.68 -6.00
N ASN A 33 16.85 3.66 -6.66
CA ASN A 33 16.27 2.31 -6.67
C ASN A 33 16.27 1.71 -5.26
N LEU A 34 17.38 1.82 -4.51
CA LEU A 34 17.45 1.37 -3.11
C LEU A 34 16.45 2.10 -2.20
N ILE A 35 16.23 3.40 -2.41
CA ILE A 35 15.23 4.17 -1.66
C ILE A 35 13.82 3.64 -1.97
N LEU A 36 13.51 3.37 -3.23
CA LEU A 36 12.20 2.85 -3.65
C LEU A 36 11.95 1.45 -3.08
N GLU A 37 12.95 0.57 -3.15
CA GLU A 37 12.89 -0.78 -2.58
C GLU A 37 12.67 -0.72 -1.07
N LYS A 38 13.49 0.06 -0.36
CA LYS A 38 13.36 0.27 1.09
C LYS A 38 11.95 0.76 1.45
N ARG A 39 11.43 1.76 0.76
CA ARG A 39 10.08 2.30 1.02
C ARG A 39 8.99 1.29 0.72
N GLY A 40 9.17 0.48 -0.32
CA GLY A 40 8.29 -0.64 -0.62
C GLY A 40 8.21 -1.61 0.56
N LEU A 41 9.37 -2.07 1.04
CA LEU A 41 9.46 -2.97 2.20
C LEU A 41 8.91 -2.35 3.48
N GLU A 42 9.26 -1.09 3.79
CA GLU A 42 8.74 -0.37 4.96
C GLU A 42 7.21 -0.26 4.93
N LYS A 43 6.63 0.00 3.75
CA LYS A 43 5.18 0.02 3.59
C LYS A 43 4.57 -1.36 3.83
N LEU A 44 5.19 -2.42 3.28
CA LEU A 44 4.72 -3.80 3.46
C LEU A 44 4.72 -4.20 4.94
N ILE A 45 5.84 -3.93 5.62
CA ILE A 45 6.03 -4.24 7.04
C ILE A 45 5.08 -3.39 7.89
N GLY A 46 5.23 -2.06 7.82
CA GLY A 46 4.54 -1.16 8.73
C GLY A 46 3.02 -1.06 8.51
N THR A 47 2.52 -1.31 7.30
CA THR A 47 1.07 -1.22 7.02
C THR A 47 0.37 -2.56 7.17
N TYR A 48 0.98 -3.66 6.72
CA TYR A 48 0.28 -4.94 6.64
C TYR A 48 0.77 -5.95 7.67
N ILE A 49 2.09 -6.08 7.89
CA ILE A 49 2.63 -7.09 8.81
C ILE A 49 2.46 -6.66 10.26
N ASP A 50 2.75 -5.40 10.60
CA ASP A 50 2.71 -4.95 11.99
C ASP A 50 1.31 -4.47 12.40
N LYS A 51 0.64 -3.68 11.54
CA LYS A 51 -0.63 -3.03 11.89
C LYS A 51 -1.85 -3.93 11.77
N LEU A 52 -1.96 -4.74 10.72
CA LEU A 52 -3.20 -5.54 10.54
C LEU A 52 -3.44 -6.54 11.67
N PRO A 53 -2.43 -7.27 12.20
CA PRO A 53 -2.65 -8.15 13.35
C PRO A 53 -3.12 -7.39 14.59
N ALA A 54 -2.67 -6.15 14.79
CA ALA A 54 -3.11 -5.31 15.90
C ALA A 54 -4.57 -4.83 15.76
N CYS A 55 -5.17 -4.97 14.58
CA CYS A 55 -6.59 -4.65 14.33
C CYS A 55 -7.52 -5.87 14.45
N ILE A 56 -7.01 -7.04 14.83
CA ILE A 56 -7.83 -8.24 15.01
C ILE A 56 -8.77 -8.04 16.21
N ASN A 57 -10.05 -8.34 16.00
CA ASN A 57 -11.03 -8.29 17.07
C ASN A 57 -10.86 -9.49 18.01
N GLU A 58 -10.66 -9.23 19.30
CA GLU A 58 -10.43 -10.26 20.32
C GLU A 58 -11.61 -11.23 20.51
N LYS A 59 -12.83 -10.83 20.14
CA LYS A 59 -14.04 -11.64 20.37
C LYS A 59 -14.19 -12.78 19.37
N ASP A 60 -13.83 -12.55 18.11
CA ASP A 60 -14.02 -13.52 17.03
C ASP A 60 -12.74 -13.88 16.26
N ASN A 61 -11.61 -13.26 16.62
CA ASN A 61 -10.31 -13.41 15.96
C ASN A 61 -10.38 -13.12 14.45
N ARG A 62 -11.21 -12.15 14.06
CA ARG A 62 -11.33 -11.69 12.66
C ARG A 62 -10.98 -10.22 12.52
N LEU A 63 -10.69 -9.85 11.29
CA LEU A 63 -10.48 -8.46 10.90
C LEU A 63 -11.80 -7.85 10.43
N HIS A 64 -12.16 -6.69 10.98
CA HIS A 64 -13.41 -5.98 10.65
C HIS A 64 -13.05 -4.63 10.07
N ALA A 65 -13.39 -4.40 8.80
CA ALA A 65 -13.23 -3.09 8.17
C ALA A 65 -14.57 -2.35 8.11
N HIS A 66 -14.50 -1.03 8.23
CA HIS A 66 -15.65 -0.16 7.98
C HIS A 66 -15.72 0.18 6.49
N PHE A 67 -16.86 -0.10 5.86
CA PHE A 67 -17.13 0.30 4.48
C PHE A 67 -17.93 1.60 4.46
N ASN A 68 -17.30 2.67 4.05
CA ASN A 68 -17.89 4.00 3.99
C ASN A 68 -18.62 4.18 2.66
N GLN A 69 -19.95 4.32 2.74
CA GLN A 69 -20.82 4.49 1.57
C GLN A 69 -20.70 5.87 0.93
N LEU A 70 -20.48 6.91 1.74
CA LEU A 70 -20.42 8.32 1.31
C LEU A 70 -18.97 8.86 1.38
N GLY A 71 -18.01 8.11 0.86
CA GLY A 71 -16.58 8.42 1.00
C GLY A 71 -15.87 8.93 -0.25
N ALA A 72 -16.22 8.44 -1.44
CA ALA A 72 -15.54 8.81 -2.69
C ALA A 72 -16.40 9.75 -3.54
N GLY A 73 -15.80 10.79 -4.11
CA GLY A 73 -16.49 11.70 -5.04
C GLY A 73 -17.06 11.03 -6.29
N THR A 74 -16.64 9.79 -6.58
CA THR A 74 -17.13 8.97 -7.70
C THR A 74 -18.30 8.05 -7.33
N GLY A 75 -18.76 8.05 -6.08
CA GLY A 75 -19.79 7.13 -5.58
C GLY A 75 -19.31 5.70 -5.29
N ARG A 76 -18.00 5.43 -5.31
CA ARG A 76 -17.43 4.14 -4.87
C ARG A 76 -17.43 4.05 -3.34
N PHE A 77 -17.59 2.83 -2.80
CA PHE A 77 -17.28 2.55 -1.40
C PHE A 77 -15.80 2.82 -1.11
N SER A 78 -15.50 3.33 0.09
CA SER A 78 -14.15 3.31 0.65
C SER A 78 -14.08 2.41 1.89
N SER A 79 -12.88 1.99 2.31
CA SER A 79 -12.71 1.20 3.54
C SER A 79 -11.72 1.85 4.52
N SER A 80 -12.02 1.75 5.82
CA SER A 80 -11.20 2.26 6.92
C SER A 80 -11.22 1.32 8.13
N ASP A 81 -10.22 1.48 9.00
CA ASP A 81 -10.10 0.83 10.30
C ASP A 81 -10.32 -0.70 10.31
N PRO A 82 -9.55 -1.49 9.52
CA PRO A 82 -8.49 -1.09 8.59
C PRO A 82 -8.94 -1.00 7.12
N ASN A 83 -8.14 -0.34 6.27
CA ASN A 83 -8.43 -0.27 4.83
C ASN A 83 -8.10 -1.59 4.12
N LEU A 84 -9.14 -2.36 3.78
CA LEU A 84 -9.04 -3.65 3.09
C LEU A 84 -9.19 -3.58 1.57
N GLN A 85 -9.43 -2.39 1.01
CA GLN A 85 -9.44 -2.22 -0.45
C GLN A 85 -8.02 -2.07 -1.02
N ASN A 86 -7.09 -1.54 -0.23
CA ASN A 86 -5.72 -1.27 -0.65
C ASN A 86 -4.75 -2.41 -0.30
N ILE A 87 -5.17 -3.67 -0.38
CA ILE A 87 -4.28 -4.81 -0.22
C ILE A 87 -3.45 -5.01 -1.50
N PRO A 88 -2.11 -5.10 -1.43
CA PRO A 88 -1.26 -5.15 -2.63
C PRO A 88 -1.62 -6.32 -3.54
N SER A 89 -1.71 -6.07 -4.85
CA SER A 89 -1.98 -7.12 -5.86
C SER A 89 -0.73 -7.90 -6.26
N HIS A 90 0.41 -7.22 -6.39
CA HIS A 90 1.66 -7.80 -6.85
C HIS A 90 2.46 -8.49 -5.73
N ASN A 91 2.22 -8.14 -4.46
CA ASN A 91 2.86 -8.79 -3.30
C ASN A 91 1.99 -9.94 -2.81
N LYS A 92 2.08 -11.08 -3.50
CA LYS A 92 1.27 -12.28 -3.22
C LYS A 92 1.38 -12.75 -1.77
N GLU A 93 2.56 -12.59 -1.15
CA GLU A 93 2.81 -13.03 0.22
C GLU A 93 1.94 -12.29 1.26
N ILE A 94 1.68 -11.00 1.06
CA ILE A 94 0.76 -10.25 1.93
C ILE A 94 -0.68 -10.75 1.79
N ARG A 95 -1.09 -11.20 0.60
CA ARG A 95 -2.43 -11.76 0.40
C ARG A 95 -2.62 -13.09 1.13
N LEU A 96 -1.56 -13.85 1.37
CA LEU A 96 -1.61 -15.11 2.12
C LEU A 96 -1.99 -14.91 3.59
N LEU A 97 -1.88 -13.69 4.12
CA LEU A 97 -2.36 -13.35 5.47
C LEU A 97 -3.89 -13.46 5.58
N PHE A 98 -4.61 -13.35 4.47
CA PHE A 98 -6.07 -13.44 4.41
C PHE A 98 -6.50 -14.87 4.08
N LYS A 99 -6.95 -15.60 5.08
CA LYS A 99 -7.43 -16.98 4.93
C LYS A 99 -8.92 -17.12 5.25
N ALA A 100 -9.56 -18.10 4.60
CA ALA A 100 -10.87 -18.56 5.03
C ALA A 100 -10.79 -19.22 6.41
N ALA A 101 -11.94 -19.32 7.08
CA ALA A 101 -12.04 -20.18 8.26
C ALA A 101 -11.92 -21.66 7.85
N ASP A 102 -11.59 -22.52 8.81
CA ASP A 102 -11.45 -23.95 8.57
C ASP A 102 -12.76 -24.54 8.01
N GLY A 103 -12.65 -25.35 6.96
CA GLY A 103 -13.80 -25.90 6.23
C GLY A 103 -14.44 -24.96 5.21
N TYR A 104 -13.92 -23.73 5.05
CA TYR A 104 -14.39 -22.75 4.06
C TYR A 104 -13.30 -22.42 3.04
N THR A 105 -13.71 -21.79 1.94
CA THR A 105 -12.81 -21.23 0.92
C THR A 105 -13.15 -19.78 0.62
N LEU A 106 -12.15 -18.99 0.23
CA LEU A 106 -12.38 -17.65 -0.30
C LEU A 106 -12.69 -17.75 -1.79
N VAL A 107 -13.71 -17.01 -2.23
CA VAL A 107 -14.08 -16.86 -3.65
C VAL A 107 -14.00 -15.39 -3.99
N GLY A 108 -13.15 -15.05 -4.96
CA GLY A 108 -13.06 -13.70 -5.53
C GLY A 108 -13.73 -13.67 -6.90
N ALA A 109 -14.53 -12.64 -7.15
CA ALA A 109 -15.10 -12.35 -8.46
C ALA A 109 -14.76 -10.90 -8.82
N ASP A 110 -14.33 -10.69 -10.07
CA ASP A 110 -14.03 -9.38 -10.63
C ASP A 110 -14.79 -9.26 -11.95
N PHE A 111 -15.32 -8.07 -12.25
CA PHE A 111 -16.06 -7.86 -13.49
C PHE A 111 -15.08 -7.84 -14.67
N SER A 112 -15.33 -8.68 -15.68
CA SER A 112 -14.59 -8.61 -16.94
C SER A 112 -14.84 -7.26 -17.60
N GLN A 113 -13.77 -6.64 -18.07
CA GLN A 113 -13.80 -5.46 -18.93
C GLN A 113 -13.80 -5.86 -20.40
#